data_AF-I3UTD5-F1
#
_entry.id   AF-I3UTD5-F1
#
_cell.length_a   1.000
_cell.length_b   1.000
_cell.length_c   1.000
_cell.angle_alpha   90.00
_cell.angle_beta   90.00
_cell.angle_gamma   90.00
#
_symmetry.space_group_name_H-M   'P 1'
#
loop_
_entity.id
_entity.type
_entity.pdbx_description
1 polymer ?
#
loop_
_entity_poly.entity_id
_entity_poly.type
_entity_poly.pdbx_seq_one_letter_code
_entity_poly.pdbx_strand_id
1 'polypeptide(L)' 'MFGERSQLVVDPSEEKLKSQFDGVVRSFVPMHSIVRIDEVERLGTAKISEAKGGGNVMPFPMPMPEK' A
#
# COMPACT_ATOMS: atom_id res chain seq x y z
N MET A 1 0.95 -42.17 -11.57
CA MET A 1 2.04 -41.18 -11.43
C MET A 1 2.41 -40.63 -12.79
N PHE A 2 1.97 -39.41 -13.13
CA PHE A 2 2.51 -38.55 -14.18
C PHE A 2 2.19 -37.11 -13.72
N GLY A 3 3.24 -36.30 -13.53
CA GLY A 3 3.24 -35.16 -12.62
C GLY A 3 2.39 -33.96 -13.02
N GLU A 4 1.44 -33.60 -12.16
CA GLU A 4 0.75 -32.32 -12.13
C GLU A 4 1.73 -31.21 -11.71
N ARG A 5 2.28 -30.49 -12.69
CA ARG A 5 2.83 -29.15 -12.42
C ARG A 5 1.63 -28.20 -12.42
N SER A 6 1.14 -27.89 -11.22
CA SER A 6 0.18 -26.81 -10.98
C SER A 6 0.63 -25.57 -11.74
N GLN A 7 -0.14 -25.19 -12.76
CA GLN A 7 0.06 -23.94 -13.49
C GLN A 7 -0.29 -22.81 -12.53
N LEU A 8 0.71 -22.33 -11.80
CA LEU A 8 0.59 -21.20 -10.89
C LEU A 8 0.33 -19.97 -11.76
N VAL A 9 -0.93 -19.64 -11.97
CA VAL A 9 -1.34 -18.39 -12.63
C VAL A 9 -1.12 -17.28 -11.61
N VAL A 10 0.07 -16.69 -11.62
CA VAL A 10 0.41 -15.54 -10.79
C VAL A 10 0.06 -14.27 -11.54
N ASP A 11 -0.65 -13.35 -10.88
CA ASP A 11 -0.96 -12.04 -11.44
C ASP A 11 0.35 -11.20 -11.55
N PRO A 12 0.71 -10.68 -12.74
CA PRO A 12 1.89 -9.83 -12.92
C PRO A 12 1.95 -8.61 -11.97
N SER A 13 0.81 -8.16 -11.47
CA SER A 13 0.71 -7.04 -10.52
C SER A 13 1.26 -7.40 -9.14
N GLU A 14 1.02 -8.64 -8.69
CA GLU A 14 1.53 -9.16 -7.42
C GLU A 14 3.04 -9.42 -7.47
N GLU A 15 3.56 -9.91 -8.60
CA GLU A 15 5.01 -10.08 -8.77
C GLU A 15 5.75 -8.74 -8.75
N LYS A 16 5.20 -7.72 -9.40
CA LYS A 16 5.75 -6.35 -9.36
C LYS A 16 5.70 -5.77 -7.95
N LEU A 17 4.63 -6.03 -7.19
CA LEU A 17 4.56 -5.63 -5.79
C LEU A 17 5.68 -6.32 -4.98
N LYS A 18 5.77 -7.64 -5.13
CA LYS A 18 6.72 -8.47 -4.40
C LYS A 18 8.17 -8.08 -4.68
N SER A 19 8.51 -7.77 -5.93
CA SER A 19 9.86 -7.33 -6.29
C SER A 19 10.21 -5.95 -5.72
N GLN A 20 9.25 -5.03 -5.62
CA GLN A 20 9.47 -3.70 -5.05
C GLN A 20 9.69 -3.74 -3.53
N PHE A 21 9.11 -4.73 -2.84
CA PHE A 21 9.31 -4.97 -1.41
C PHE A 21 10.35 -6.05 -1.12
N ASP A 22 11.12 -6.49 -2.11
CA ASP A 22 12.15 -7.50 -1.90
C ASP A 22 13.23 -7.00 -0.93
N GLY A 23 13.54 -7.80 0.08
CA GLY A 23 14.46 -7.42 1.17
C GLY A 23 13.88 -6.49 2.24
N VAL A 24 12.61 -6.05 2.15
CA VAL A 24 11.98 -5.25 3.21
C VAL A 24 11.48 -6.17 4.33
N VAL A 25 12.15 -6.11 5.49
CA VAL A 25 11.78 -6.92 6.67
C VAL A 25 10.66 -6.28 7.50
N ARG A 26 10.61 -4.94 7.54
CA ARG A 26 9.62 -4.18 8.31
C ARG A 26 9.38 -2.80 7.69
N SER A 27 8.11 -2.47 7.50
CA SER A 27 7.66 -1.14 7.08
C SER A 27 7.14 -0.36 8.28
N PHE A 28 7.69 0.83 8.54
CA PHE A 28 7.18 1.73 9.58
C PHE A 28 6.17 2.68 8.97
N VAL A 29 4.92 2.58 9.40
CA VAL A 29 3.86 3.52 9.01
C VAL A 29 3.62 4.46 10.18
N PRO A 30 3.78 5.78 10.03
CA PRO A 30 3.48 6.72 11.09
C PRO A 30 1.99 6.65 11.45
N MET A 31 1.68 6.63 12.76
CA MET A 31 0.29 6.52 13.23
C MET A 31 -0.61 7.64 12.70
N HIS A 32 -0.08 8.87 12.62
CA HIS A 32 -0.81 10.03 12.11
C HIS A 32 -1.03 10.00 10.58
N SER A 33 -0.39 9.07 9.86
CA SER A 33 -0.59 8.87 8.42
C SER A 33 -1.71 7.87 8.12
N ILE A 34 -2.25 7.18 9.12
CA ILE A 34 -3.37 6.26 8.97
C ILE A 34 -4.67 7.06 9.02
N VAL A 35 -5.33 7.20 7.86
CA VAL A 35 -6.60 7.94 7.76
C VAL A 35 -7.79 7.07 8.17
N ARG A 36 -7.84 5.82 7.70
CA ARG A 36 -8.93 4.87 7.97
C ARG A 36 -8.46 3.42 7.77
N ILE A 37 -9.00 2.50 8.55
CA ILE A 37 -8.85 1.06 8.37
C ILE A 37 -10.27 0.49 8.26
N ASP A 38 -10.60 -0.07 7.10
CA ASP A 38 -11.91 -0.68 6.85
C ASP A 38 -11.76 -2.20 6.81
N GLU A 39 -12.68 -2.90 7.50
CA GLU A 39 -12.85 -4.34 7.33
C GLU A 39 -13.68 -4.61 6.07
N VAL A 40 -13.21 -5.54 5.24
CA VAL A 40 -13.86 -5.84 3.95
C VAL A 40 -14.05 -7.35 3.79
N GLU A 41 -15.16 -7.73 3.14
CA GLU A 41 -15.49 -9.14 2.89
C GLU A 41 -14.59 -9.80 1.83
N ARG A 42 -14.01 -9.02 0.92
CA ARG A 42 -13.15 -9.51 -0.18
C ARG A 42 -11.87 -8.70 -0.27
N LEU A 43 -10.76 -9.41 -0.49
CA LEU A 43 -9.46 -8.79 -0.76
C LEU A 43 -9.51 -8.01 -2.09
N GLY A 44 -9.11 -6.75 -2.04
CA GLY A 44 -8.98 -5.90 -3.23
C GLY A 44 -7.66 -6.15 -3.98
N THR A 45 -7.57 -5.65 -5.21
CA THR A 45 -6.33 -5.72 -6.02
C THR A 45 -5.26 -4.79 -5.44
N ALA A 46 -4.08 -5.34 -5.13
CA ALA A 46 -2.96 -4.55 -4.67
C ALA A 46 -2.46 -3.62 -5.79
N LYS A 47 -2.35 -2.32 -5.50
CA LYS A 47 -1.89 -1.31 -6.46
C LYS A 47 -0.85 -0.40 -5.82
N ILE A 48 0.31 -0.28 -6.46
CA ILE A 48 1.28 0.77 -6.15
C ILE A 48 1.04 1.93 -7.12
N SER A 49 0.97 3.14 -6.59
CA SER A 49 1.08 4.36 -7.37
C SER A 49 2.20 5.20 -6.80
N GLU A 50 3.05 5.73 -7.67
CA GLU A 50 4.01 6.75 -7.26
C GLU A 50 3.27 7.94 -6.66
N ALA A 51 3.74 8.39 -5.49
CA ALA A 51 3.25 9.61 -4.88
C ALA A 51 3.72 10.80 -5.72
N LYS A 52 2.91 11.23 -6.69
CA LYS A 52 3.10 12.51 -7.36
C LYS A 52 2.87 13.59 -6.31
N GLY A 53 3.88 14.44 -6.07
CA GLY A 53 3.88 15.43 -4.99
C GLY A 53 2.59 16.25 -4.93
N GLY A 54 2.14 16.56 -3.71
CA GLY A 54 0.84 17.21 -3.45
C GLY A 54 -0.27 16.20 -3.14
N GLY A 55 -0.03 15.29 -2.19
CA GLY A 55 -1.06 14.36 -1.72
C GLY A 55 -2.32 15.08 -1.22
N ASN A 56 -3.43 14.33 -1.14
CA ASN A 56 -4.73 14.78 -0.62
C ASN A 56 -4.72 14.96 0.91
N VAL A 57 -3.65 15.59 1.43
CA VAL A 57 -3.40 15.83 2.84
C VAL A 57 -3.63 17.33 3.07
N MET A 58 -4.79 17.67 3.61
CA MET A 58 -5.04 19.03 4.07
C MET A 58 -4.12 19.34 5.26
N PRO A 59 -3.37 20.46 5.23
CA PRO A 59 -2.65 20.94 6.41
C PRO A 59 -3.62 21.19 7.57
N PHE A 60 -3.22 20.80 8.77
CA PHE A 60 -3.99 21.06 9.97
C PHE A 60 -4.08 22.58 10.23
N PRO A 61 -5.24 23.13 10.63
CA PRO A 61 -5.37 24.55 10.91
C PRO A 61 -4.42 24.98 12.04
N MET A 62 -3.51 25.92 11.74
CA MET A 62 -2.66 26.53 12.76
C MET A 62 -3.40 27.74 13.36
N PRO A 63 -3.35 27.95 14.69
CA PRO A 63 -3.86 29.16 15.31
C PRO A 63 -3.17 30.40 14.71
N MET A 64 -3.93 31.46 14.43
CA MET A 64 -3.33 32.71 13.99
C MET A 64 -2.46 33.27 15.13
N PRO A 65 -1.25 33.76 14.85
CA PRO A 65 -0.42 34.39 15.88
C PRO A 65 -1.14 35.64 16.40
N GLU A 66 -1.24 35.77 17.73
CA GLU A 66 -1.75 36.97 18.37
C GLU A 66 -0.81 38.16 18.10
N LYS A 67 -1.40 39.34 17.91
CA LYS A 67 -0.75 40.56 17.45
C LYS A 67 0.02 41.28 18.55
#